data_AF-A0A1W9MLP9-F1
#
_entry.id   AF-A0A1W9MLP9-F1
#
_cell.length_a   1.000
_cell.length_b   1.000
_cell.length_c   1.000
_cell.angle_alpha   90.00
_cell.angle_beta   90.00
_cell.angle_gamma   90.00
#
_symmetry.space_group_name_H-M   'P 1'
#
loop_
_entity.id
_entity.type
_entity.pdbx_description
1 polymer ?
#
loop_
_entity_poly.entity_id
_entity_poly.type
_entity_poly.pdbx_seq_one_letter_code
_entity_poly.pdbx_strand_id
1 'polypeptide(L)'
;EIPMIIMDSALFNVPVSIEKAWETTKRIIDTVEKYNGILTLNWHNSNVLNCPFRENYIKVYEKILNYSYKKNAWMTSGEEIWRWWNGN
;
A
#
# COMPACT_ATOMS: atom_id res chain seq x y z
N GLU A 1 -8.82 -15.08 6.72
CA GLU A 1 -7.70 -14.18 7.05
C GLU A 1 -7.38 -13.32 5.82
N ILE A 2 -7.04 -12.05 5.97
CA ILE A 2 -6.58 -11.19 4.87
C ILE A 2 -5.08 -10.93 5.11
N PRO A 3 -4.18 -11.41 4.24
CA PRO A 3 -2.75 -11.30 4.48
C PRO A 3 -2.27 -9.85 4.39
N MET A 4 -1.30 -9.49 5.22
CA MET A 4 -0.63 -8.18 5.18
C MET A 4 0.52 -8.20 4.16
N ILE A 5 0.56 -7.25 3.22
CA ILE A 5 1.52 -7.24 2.12
C ILE A 5 2.53 -6.08 2.22
N ILE A 6 2.06 -4.85 2.39
CA ILE A 6 2.94 -3.68 2.54
C ILE A 6 2.67 -2.99 3.87
N MET A 7 3.74 -2.74 4.61
CA MET A 7 3.73 -1.94 5.83
C MET A 7 4.80 -0.85 5.71
N ASP A 8 4.45 0.40 6.01
CA ASP A 8 5.38 1.54 6.00
C ASP A 8 6.63 1.30 6.87
N SER A 9 6.47 0.82 8.10
CA SER A 9 7.61 0.60 8.98
C SER A 9 8.59 -0.42 8.41
N ALA A 10 8.11 -1.47 7.72
CA ALA A 10 8.95 -2.46 7.06
C ALA A 10 9.58 -1.94 5.77
N LEU A 11 8.80 -1.21 4.96
CA LEU A 11 9.25 -0.64 3.69
C LEU A 11 10.41 0.35 3.86
N PHE A 12 10.43 1.07 4.99
CA PHE A 12 11.45 2.07 5.29
C PHE A 12 12.37 1.71 6.48
N ASN A 13 12.31 0.47 7.00
CA ASN A 13 13.14 0.04 8.14
C ASN A 13 14.63 -0.05 7.80
N VAL A 14 14.94 -0.29 6.53
CA VAL A 14 16.29 -0.31 5.99
C VAL A 14 16.57 1.01 5.30
N PRO A 15 17.83 1.50 5.28
CA PRO A 15 18.20 2.68 4.50
C PRO A 15 18.05 2.37 3.00
N VAL A 16 16.83 2.50 2.49
CA VAL A 16 16.47 2.42 1.08
C VAL A 16 16.14 3.82 0.60
N SER A 17 16.56 4.14 -0.61
CA SER A 17 16.11 5.39 -1.24
C SER A 17 14.60 5.32 -1.48
N ILE A 18 13.96 6.48 -1.56
CA ILE A 18 12.52 6.59 -1.84
C ILE A 18 12.18 5.99 -3.20
N GLU A 19 13.09 6.12 -4.17
CA GLU A 19 12.99 5.49 -5.48
C GLU A 19 12.94 3.97 -5.33
N LYS A 20 13.80 3.40 -4.49
CA LYS A 20 13.83 1.95 -4.28
C LYS A 20 12.60 1.42 -3.55
N ALA A 21 12.10 2.17 -2.56
CA ALA A 21 10.84 1.87 -1.90
C ALA A 21 9.67 1.89 -2.90
N TRP A 22 9.64 2.88 -3.79
CA TRP A 22 8.64 2.98 -4.85
C TRP A 22 8.75 1.84 -5.87
N GLU A 23 9.94 1.55 -6.40
CA GLU A 23 10.16 0.45 -7.36
C GLU A 23 9.69 -0.88 -6.80
N THR A 24 10.03 -1.16 -5.54
CA THR A 24 9.65 -2.39 -4.84
C THR A 24 8.13 -2.46 -4.72
N THR A 25 7.50 -1.37 -4.27
CA THR A 25 6.05 -1.29 -4.14
C THR A 25 5.34 -1.45 -5.48
N LYS A 26 5.81 -0.78 -6.53
CA LYS A 26 5.25 -0.89 -7.87
C LYS A 26 5.28 -2.33 -8.38
N ARG A 27 6.41 -3.03 -8.20
CA ARG A 27 6.53 -4.45 -8.59
C ARG A 27 5.53 -5.33 -7.85
N ILE A 28 5.28 -5.06 -6.57
CA ILE A 28 4.26 -5.78 -5.77
C ILE A 28 2.87 -5.49 -6.34
N ILE A 29 2.52 -4.22 -6.60
CA ILE A 29 1.22 -3.84 -7.19
C ILE A 29 1.01 -4.54 -8.53
N ASP A 30 2.00 -4.48 -9.44
CA ASP A 30 1.93 -5.10 -10.77
C ASP A 30 1.79 -6.64 -10.66
N THR A 31 2.39 -7.25 -9.65
CA THR A 31 2.25 -8.69 -9.39
C THR A 31 0.84 -9.03 -8.90
N VAL A 32 0.31 -8.26 -7.95
CA VAL A 32 -1.06 -8.45 -7.44
C VAL A 32 -2.08 -8.30 -8.58
N GLU A 33 -1.95 -7.26 -9.41
CA GLU A 33 -2.81 -7.04 -10.57
C GLU A 33 -2.73 -8.22 -11.56
N LYS A 34 -1.52 -8.68 -11.91
CA LYS A 34 -1.32 -9.83 -12.82
C LYS A 34 -2.09 -11.07 -12.37
N TYR A 35 -2.22 -11.28 -11.06
CA TYR A 35 -2.89 -12.44 -10.48
C TYR A 35 -4.30 -12.15 -9.96
N ASN A 36 -4.89 -10.98 -10.28
CA ASN A 36 -6.21 -10.54 -9.79
C ASN A 36 -6.34 -10.63 -8.25
N GLY A 37 -5.25 -10.35 -7.54
CA GLY A 37 -5.17 -10.46 -6.09
C GLY A 37 -5.65 -9.21 -5.36
N ILE A 38 -5.60 -9.29 -4.03
CA ILE A 38 -5.89 -8.18 -3.11
C ILE A 38 -4.57 -7.66 -2.55
N LEU A 39 -4.34 -6.35 -2.64
CA LEU A 39 -3.21 -5.67 -1.98
C LEU A 39 -3.68 -5.06 -0.67
N THR A 40 -2.99 -5.38 0.43
CA THR A 40 -3.20 -4.72 1.73
C THR A 40 -2.07 -3.74 2.04
N LEU A 41 -2.48 -2.56 2.53
CA LEU A 41 -1.58 -1.50 2.96
C LEU A 41 -1.80 -1.24 4.45
N ASN A 42 -0.71 -1.26 5.23
CA ASN A 42 -0.69 -0.83 6.61
C ASN A 42 0.21 0.42 6.73
N TRP A 43 -0.35 1.54 7.19
CA TRP A 43 0.34 2.82 7.23
C TRP A 43 0.09 3.50 8.57
N HIS A 44 1.14 3.83 9.32
CA HIS A 44 1.00 4.34 10.69
C HIS A 44 0.79 5.86 10.71
N ASN A 45 -0.33 6.32 11.25
CA ASN A 45 -0.64 7.75 11.33
C ASN A 45 0.29 8.53 12.29
N SER A 46 0.45 8.02 13.52
CA SER A 46 1.02 8.72 14.67
C SER A 46 2.48 9.14 14.50
N ASN A 47 3.22 8.47 13.61
CA ASN A 47 4.63 8.78 13.36
C ASN A 47 4.91 9.17 11.91
N VAL A 48 3.93 9.23 11.01
CA VAL A 48 4.17 9.56 9.59
C VAL A 48 3.50 10.86 9.17
N LEU A 49 2.23 11.09 9.53
CA LEU A 49 1.48 12.26 9.07
C LEU A 49 1.91 13.57 9.73
N ASN A 50 2.43 13.51 10.97
CA ASN A 50 2.81 14.68 11.76
C ASN A 50 4.33 14.84 11.94
N CYS A 51 5.15 14.15 11.13
CA CYS A 51 6.61 14.17 11.24
C CYS A 51 7.23 14.77 9.96
N PRO A 52 7.77 15.99 9.99
CA PRO A 52 8.38 16.63 8.81
C PRO A 52 9.48 15.78 8.17
N PHE A 53 10.24 15.04 8.97
CA PHE A 53 11.31 14.15 8.50
C PHE A 53 10.81 12.93 7.72
N ARG A 54 9.50 12.69 7.67
CA ARG A 54 8.87 11.55 7.00
C ARG A 54 7.90 11.95 5.89
N GLU A 55 7.98 13.19 5.40
CA GLU A 55 7.19 13.68 4.26
C GLU A 55 7.28 12.72 3.05
N ASN A 56 8.44 12.12 2.83
CA ASN A 56 8.63 11.17 1.73
C ASN A 56 7.80 9.88 1.87
N TYR A 57 7.44 9.47 3.09
CA TYR A 57 6.58 8.31 3.30
C TYR A 57 5.17 8.64 2.80
N ILE A 58 4.68 9.86 3.06
CA ILE A 58 3.39 10.34 2.53
C ILE A 58 3.43 10.41 1.01
N LYS A 59 4.52 10.92 0.42
CA LYS A 59 4.68 10.93 -1.05
C LYS A 59 4.59 9.53 -1.66
N VAL A 60 5.19 8.53 -1.02
CA VAL A 60 5.08 7.13 -1.47
C VAL A 60 3.65 6.61 -1.31
N TYR A 61 3.01 6.87 -0.17
CA TYR A 61 1.61 6.49 0.07
C TYR A 61 0.65 7.06 -0.99
N GLU A 62 0.72 8.36 -1.25
CA GLU A 62 -0.09 9.02 -2.28
C GLU A 62 0.19 8.44 -3.67
N LYS A 63 1.46 8.15 -3.97
CA LYS A 63 1.86 7.55 -5.24
C LYS A 63 1.30 6.13 -5.41
N ILE A 64 1.23 5.35 -4.34
CA ILE A 64 0.58 4.02 -4.33
C ILE A 64 -0.90 4.17 -4.68
N LEU A 65 -1.63 5.03 -3.95
CA LEU A 65 -3.06 5.23 -4.17
C LEU A 65 -3.34 5.73 -5.60
N ASN A 66 -2.58 6.72 -6.07
CA ASN A 66 -2.74 7.27 -7.41
C ASN A 66 -2.49 6.22 -8.50
N TYR A 67 -1.47 5.37 -8.33
CA TYR A 67 -1.14 4.33 -9.30
C TYR A 67 -2.21 3.23 -9.33
N SER A 68 -2.68 2.78 -8.17
CA SER A 68 -3.77 1.80 -8.07
C SER A 68 -5.09 2.36 -8.64
N TYR A 69 -5.42 3.62 -8.36
CA TYR A 69 -6.58 4.29 -8.93
C TYR A 69 -6.52 4.34 -10.46
N LYS A 70 -5.38 4.72 -11.03
CA LYS A 70 -5.17 4.74 -12.50
C LYS A 70 -5.28 3.35 -13.15
N LYS A 71 -5.10 2.28 -12.39
CA LYS A 71 -5.30 0.89 -12.80
C LYS A 71 -6.74 0.38 -12.60
N ASN A 72 -7.67 1.26 -12.23
CA ASN A 72 -9.06 0.91 -11.88
C ASN A 72 -9.14 -0.14 -10.75
N ALA A 73 -8.21 -0.11 -9.79
CA ALA A 73 -8.28 -0.99 -8.63
C ALA A 73 -9.52 -0.68 -7.78
N TRP A 74 -10.17 -1.73 -7.25
CA TRP A 74 -11.23 -1.57 -6.27
C TRP A 74 -10.62 -1.16 -4.91
N MET A 75 -10.60 0.15 -4.65
CA MET A 75 -10.04 0.71 -3.42
C MET A 75 -11.09 0.68 -2.31
N THR A 76 -10.97 -0.28 -1.38
CA THR A 76 -11.97 -0.52 -0.33
C THR A 76 -11.34 -0.92 1.00
N SER A 77 -12.17 -1.09 2.03
CA SER A 77 -11.74 -1.51 3.37
C SER A 77 -11.61 -3.03 3.48
N GLY A 78 -10.89 -3.51 4.51
CA GLY A 78 -10.85 -4.94 4.82
C GLY A 78 -12.21 -5.54 5.17
N GLU A 79 -13.12 -4.73 5.73
CA GLU A 79 -14.50 -5.16 6.02
C GLU A 79 -15.26 -5.44 4.73
N GLU A 80 -15.15 -4.57 3.73
CA GLU A 80 -15.82 -4.75 2.44
C GLU A 80 -15.28 -5.96 1.68
N ILE A 81 -13.98 -6.22 1.76
CA ILE A 81 -13.39 -7.47 1.23
C ILE A 81 -13.98 -8.70 1.92
N TRP A 82 -14.15 -8.64 3.25
CA TRP A 82 -14.77 -9.73 4.00
C TRP A 82 -16.25 -9.92 3.63
N ARG A 83 -17.01 -8.84 3.43
CA ARG A 83 -18.41 -8.90 2.97
C ARG A 83 -18.52 -9.54 1.58
N TRP A 84 -17.73 -9.05 0.62
CA TRP A 84 -17.66 -9.60 -0.73
C TRP A 84 -17.33 -11.08 -0.76
N TRP A 85 -16.36 -11.52 0.07
CA TRP A 85 -16.00 -12.92 0.17
C TRP A 85 -17.13 -13.80 0.70
N ASN A 86 -17.97 -13.28 1.59
CA ASN A 86 -19.14 -13.99 2.12
C ASN A 86 -20.39 -13.88 1.24
N GLY A 87 -20.29 -13.22 0.07
CA GLY A 87 -21.42 -13.03 -0.84
C GLY A 87 -22.47 -12.04 -0.34
N ASN A 88 -22.09 -11.13 0.57
CA ASN A 88 -22.94 -10.05 1.08
C ASN A 88 -22.57 -8.70 0.46
#